data_AF-A0A9Q5X1D7-F1
#
_entry.id   AF-A0A9Q5X1D7-F1
#
_cell.length_a   1.000
_cell.length_b   1.000
_cell.length_c   1.000
_cell.angle_alpha   90.00
_cell.angle_beta   90.00
_cell.angle_gamma   90.00
#
_symmetry.space_group_name_H-M   'P 1'
#
loop_
_entity.id
_entity.type
_entity.pdbx_description
1 polymer ?
#
loop_
_entity_poly.entity_id
_entity_poly.type
_entity_poly.pdbx_seq_one_letter_code
_entity_poly.pdbx_strand_id
1 'polypeptide(L)'
;MFKKLVVGALAAGIALTGGVASASACENTGTQQYPSGLYYKYEYSDYDIFANSYTEYGITWYFKGSKWKSACGKYEAYYEGRR
;
A
#
# COMPACT_ATOMS: atom_id res chain seq x y z
N MET A 1 -45.99 -14.84 10.58
CA MET A 1 -45.48 -13.98 9.50
C MET A 1 -44.09 -13.49 9.92
N PHE A 2 -43.04 -14.22 9.56
CA PHE A 2 -41.69 -14.04 10.12
C PHE A 2 -40.77 -13.24 9.19
N LYS A 3 -40.09 -12.29 9.84
CA LYS A 3 -39.14 -11.27 9.37
C LYS A 3 -38.27 -11.62 8.16
N LYS A 4 -38.23 -10.67 7.23
CA LYS A 4 -37.25 -10.59 6.14
C LYS A 4 -35.83 -10.52 6.72
N LEU A 5 -34.95 -11.41 6.25
CA LEU A 5 -33.52 -11.34 6.52
C LEU A 5 -32.98 -10.06 5.86
N VAL A 6 -32.53 -9.10 6.66
CA VAL A 6 -31.65 -8.03 6.19
C VAL A 6 -30.29 -8.68 5.94
N VAL A 7 -30.11 -9.22 4.73
CA VAL A 7 -28.78 -9.47 4.18
C VAL A 7 -28.21 -8.09 3.89
N GLY A 8 -27.43 -7.57 4.83
CA GLY A 8 -26.54 -6.46 4.58
C GLY A 8 -25.58 -6.91 3.48
N ALA A 9 -25.70 -6.27 2.31
CA ALA A 9 -24.67 -6.35 1.30
C ALA A 9 -23.36 -5.95 1.98
N LEU A 10 -22.46 -6.91 2.15
CA LEU A 10 -21.07 -6.63 2.45
C LEU A 10 -20.53 -5.91 1.22
N ALA A 11 -20.69 -4.59 1.22
CA ALA A 11 -19.98 -3.70 0.33
C ALA A 11 -18.51 -3.81 0.69
N ALA A 12 -17.84 -4.82 0.15
CA ALA A 12 -16.41 -4.78 -0.06
C ALA A 12 -16.19 -3.64 -1.06
N GLY A 13 -16.14 -2.43 -0.54
CA GLY A 13 -15.69 -1.23 -1.23
C GLY A 13 -14.20 -1.40 -1.51
N ILE A 14 -13.89 -2.25 -2.49
CA ILE A 14 -12.58 -2.26 -3.12
C ILE A 14 -12.60 -1.01 -4.00
N ALA A 15 -12.26 0.12 -3.39
CA ALA A 15 -11.75 1.26 -4.14
C ALA A 15 -10.44 0.80 -4.76
N LEU A 16 -10.54 0.20 -5.95
CA LEU A 16 -9.41 -0.11 -6.81
C LEU A 16 -8.91 1.21 -7.43
N THR A 17 -8.44 2.14 -6.61
CA THR A 17 -7.66 3.30 -7.06
C THR A 17 -6.25 2.80 -7.36
N GLY A 18 -6.10 2.22 -8.55
CA GLY A 18 -4.83 1.75 -9.09
C GLY A 18 -4.94 1.49 -10.58
N GLY A 19 -5.63 2.40 -11.29
CA GLY A 19 -5.72 2.37 -12.75
C GLY A 19 -4.36 2.66 -13.38
N VAL A 20 -3.89 1.68 -14.16
CA VAL A 20 -3.11 1.76 -15.41
C VAL A 20 -1.89 2.68 -15.53
N ALA A 21 -0.84 2.03 -16.01
CA ALA A 21 0.11 2.49 -17.03
C ALA A 21 1.08 3.61 -16.65
N SER A 22 2.22 3.18 -16.10
CA SER A 22 3.56 3.60 -16.54
C SER A 22 4.54 2.54 -16.04
N ALA A 23 5.40 2.04 -16.92
CA ALA A 23 6.46 1.11 -16.56
C ALA A 23 7.77 1.90 -16.45
N SER A 24 7.81 2.87 -15.55
CA SER A 24 9.09 3.43 -15.12
C SER A 24 9.60 2.53 -14.01
N ALA A 25 10.88 2.14 -14.06
CA ALA A 25 11.46 1.11 -13.18
C ALA A 25 11.42 1.46 -11.66
N CYS A 26 10.93 2.65 -11.31
CA CYS A 26 10.96 3.27 -10.01
C CYS A 26 9.86 4.33 -9.83
N GLU A 27 8.61 3.95 -10.03
CA GLU A 27 7.49 4.81 -9.62
C GLU A 27 7.10 4.48 -8.20
N ASN A 28 6.78 5.49 -7.40
CA ASN A 28 6.13 5.27 -6.10
C ASN A 28 4.94 4.35 -6.32
N THR A 29 5.08 3.09 -5.90
CA THR A 29 4.03 2.11 -6.13
C THR A 29 2.88 2.53 -5.25
N GLY A 30 1.71 2.77 -5.85
CA GLY A 30 0.51 3.09 -5.10
C GLY A 30 0.27 2.10 -3.96
N THR A 31 -0.48 2.52 -2.94
CA THR A 31 -0.85 1.65 -1.83
C THR A 31 -1.56 0.40 -2.35
N GLN A 32 -1.00 -0.77 -2.06
CA GLN A 32 -1.59 -2.07 -2.38
C GLN A 32 -2.12 -2.73 -1.10
N GLN A 33 -3.08 -3.65 -1.25
CA GLN A 33 -3.67 -4.39 -0.13
C GLN A 33 -3.51 -5.89 -0.37
N TYR A 34 -2.97 -6.59 0.62
CA TYR A 34 -2.96 -8.04 0.67
C TYR A 34 -4.38 -8.61 0.87
N PRO A 35 -4.63 -9.85 0.44
CA PRO A 35 -5.91 -10.54 0.70
C PRO A 35 -6.25 -10.66 2.19
N SER A 36 -5.25 -10.62 3.07
CA SER A 36 -5.38 -10.65 4.53
C SER A 36 -5.88 -9.35 5.16
N GLY A 37 -6.02 -8.27 4.37
CA GLY A 37 -6.42 -6.94 4.85
C GLY A 37 -5.26 -6.04 5.31
N LEU A 38 -4.01 -6.53 5.22
CA LEU A 38 -2.81 -5.70 5.42
C LEU A 38 -2.54 -4.88 4.16
N TYR A 39 -2.02 -3.66 4.34
CA TYR A 39 -1.58 -2.81 3.25
C TYR A 39 -0.08 -2.95 3.05
N TYR A 40 0.41 -2.63 1.86
CA TYR A 40 1.84 -2.48 1.61
C TYR A 40 2.08 -1.42 0.54
N LYS A 41 3.27 -0.81 0.58
CA LYS A 41 3.73 0.11 -0.46
C LYS A 41 5.25 0.13 -0.54
N TYR A 42 5.75 0.55 -1.69
CA TYR A 42 7.15 0.85 -1.91
C TYR A 42 7.36 2.36 -2.09
N GLU A 43 8.38 2.88 -1.44
CA GLU A 43 8.79 4.28 -1.48
C GLU A 43 10.21 4.37 -2.04
N TYR A 44 10.45 5.28 -2.97
CA TYR A 44 11.78 5.47 -3.56
C TYR A 44 12.41 6.77 -3.08
N SER A 45 13.66 6.70 -2.64
CA SER A 45 14.45 7.85 -2.20
C SER A 45 15.86 7.78 -2.77
N ASP A 46 16.44 8.94 -3.06
CA ASP A 46 17.85 9.06 -3.48
C ASP A 46 18.82 8.73 -2.33
N TYR A 47 18.32 8.74 -1.08
CA TYR A 47 19.08 8.41 0.12
C TYR A 47 18.45 7.24 0.87
N ASP A 48 19.27 6.47 1.58
CA ASP A 48 18.82 5.36 2.44
C ASP A 48 18.30 5.88 3.81
N ILE A 49 17.41 6.88 3.75
CA ILE A 49 16.84 7.54 4.92
C ILE A 49 15.33 7.47 4.77
N PHE A 50 14.71 6.64 5.59
CA PHE A 50 13.28 6.35 5.57
C PHE A 50 12.69 6.51 6.96
N ALA A 51 11.44 6.97 7.03
CA ALA A 51 10.73 7.08 8.29
C ALA A 51 10.44 5.68 8.83
N ASN A 52 10.82 5.38 10.08
CA ASN A 52 10.56 4.07 10.66
C ASN A 52 9.06 3.72 10.72
N SER A 53 8.22 4.74 10.95
CA SER A 53 6.77 4.62 10.85
C SER A 53 6.11 5.98 10.66
N TYR A 54 4.92 5.99 10.06
CA TYR A 54 4.08 7.19 9.94
C TYR A 54 2.64 6.80 9.60
N THR A 55 1.69 7.71 9.84
CA THR A 55 0.28 7.49 9.53
C THR A 55 -0.15 8.38 8.38
N GLU A 56 -0.75 7.77 7.36
CA GLU A 56 -1.21 8.45 6.15
C GLU A 56 -2.53 7.84 5.68
N TYR A 57 -3.54 8.68 5.41
CA TYR A 57 -4.91 8.26 5.04
C TYR A 57 -5.52 7.20 5.98
N GLY A 58 -5.24 7.30 7.29
CA GLY A 58 -5.70 6.36 8.31
C GLY A 58 -4.99 5.00 8.30
N ILE A 59 -3.94 4.84 7.49
CA ILE A 59 -3.07 3.64 7.48
C ILE A 59 -1.79 4.00 8.22
N THR A 60 -1.45 3.22 9.24
CA THR A 60 -0.13 3.33 9.88
C THR A 60 0.85 2.44 9.13
N TRP A 61 1.82 3.07 8.49
CA TRP A 61 2.91 2.46 7.76
C TRP A 61 4.08 2.17 8.68
N TYR A 62 4.62 0.97 8.56
CA TYR A 62 5.78 0.49 9.30
C TYR A 62 6.86 0.12 8.30
N PHE A 63 8.02 0.75 8.42
CA PHE A 63 9.18 0.42 7.61
C PHE A 63 9.63 -1.01 7.92
N LYS A 64 9.90 -1.78 6.87
CA LYS A 64 10.33 -3.18 6.97
C LYS A 64 11.73 -3.41 6.45
N GLY A 65 12.19 -2.56 5.55
CA GLY A 65 13.53 -2.60 5.02
C GLY A 65 13.64 -1.81 3.74
N SER A 66 14.88 -1.50 3.36
CA SER A 66 15.22 -0.85 2.11
C SER A 66 16.23 -1.67 1.33
N LYS A 67 16.26 -1.48 0.01
CA LYS A 67 17.27 -2.07 -0.87
C LYS A 67 17.65 -1.11 -1.99
N TRP A 68 18.91 -1.15 -2.41
CA TRP A 68 19.36 -0.38 -3.57
C TRP A 68 18.81 -0.98 -4.88
N LYS A 69 18.09 -0.16 -5.65
CA LYS A 69 17.60 -0.51 -6.98
C LYS A 69 18.53 0.11 -8.02
N SER A 70 19.48 -0.69 -8.50
CA SER A 70 20.41 -0.28 -9.56
C SER A 70 19.71 0.15 -10.86
N ALA A 71 18.53 -0.39 -11.15
CA ALA A 71 17.73 -0.05 -12.34
C ALA A 71 17.32 1.44 -12.41
N CYS A 72 17.27 2.13 -11.27
CA CYS A 72 16.91 3.55 -11.19
C CYS A 72 17.87 4.40 -10.38
N GLY A 73 18.91 3.80 -9.79
CA GLY A 73 19.86 4.53 -8.94
C GLY A 73 19.23 5.08 -7.66
N LYS A 74 18.24 4.41 -7.09
CA LYS A 74 17.52 4.84 -5.87
C LYS A 74 17.41 3.72 -4.86
N TYR A 75 17.22 4.07 -3.60
CA TYR A 75 16.82 3.15 -2.54
C TYR A 75 15.30 2.93 -2.61
N GLU A 76 14.89 1.67 -2.61
CA GLU A 76 13.50 1.22 -2.52
C GLU A 76 13.23 0.77 -1.08
N ALA A 77 12.38 1.49 -0.36
CA ALA A 77 11.87 1.10 0.94
C ALA A 77 10.55 0.34 0.82
N TYR A 78 10.43 -0.74 1.57
CA TYR A 78 9.20 -1.52 1.72
C TYR A 78 8.52 -1.16 3.04
N TYR A 79 7.23 -0.83 2.95
CA TYR A 79 6.38 -0.53 4.09
C TYR A 79 5.18 -1.46 4.14
N GLU A 80 4.83 -1.89 5.35
CA GLU A 80 3.57 -2.57 5.64
C GLU A 80 2.64 -1.63 6.38
N GLY A 81 1.42 -1.51 5.90
CA GLY A 81 0.41 -0.63 6.43
C GLY A 81 -0.68 -1.41 7.16
N ARG A 82 -1.20 -0.83 8.25
CA ARG A 82 -2.37 -1.33 8.98
C ARG A 82 -3.33 -0.20 9.28
N ARG A 83 -4.62 -0.42 8.99
CA ARG A 83 -5.72 0.44 9.45
C ARG A 83 -6.17 0.02 10.83
#